data_AF-A0A353UG04-F1
#
_entry.id   AF-A0A353UG04-F1
#
_cell.length_a   1.000
_cell.length_b   1.000
_cell.length_c   1.000
_cell.angle_alpha   90.00
_cell.angle_beta   90.00
_cell.angle_gamma   90.00
#
_symmetry.space_group_name_H-M   'P 1'
#
loop_
_entity.id
_entity.type
_entity.pdbx_description
1 polymer ?
#
loop_
_entity_poly.entity_id
_entity_poly.type
_entity_poly.pdbx_seq_one_letter_code
_entity_poly.pdbx_strand_id
1 'polypeptide(L)'
;MKFQVLYKKTFLKELKKLPKDIRIKAEHLCFDILPEIENLAVIRGLEKLVGYENFYKVRFGDYRIGIEIDIQSKIIECCRAMHRKEIYRYYP
;
A
#
# COMPACT_ATOMS: atom_id res chain seq x y z
N MET A 1 -13.11 -2.69 15.50
CA MET A 1 -13.55 -3.13 14.15
C MET A 1 -12.44 -2.81 13.16
N LYS A 2 -11.86 -3.87 12.58
CA LYS A 2 -10.72 -3.87 11.64
C LYS A 2 -11.09 -3.31 10.27
N PHE A 3 -10.08 -2.95 9.48
CA PHE A 3 -10.26 -2.59 8.08
C PHE A 3 -10.41 -3.83 7.20
N GLN A 4 -11.26 -3.76 6.18
CA GLN A 4 -11.28 -4.73 5.10
C GLN A 4 -10.18 -4.40 4.09
N VAL A 5 -9.33 -5.38 3.76
CA VAL A 5 -8.26 -5.18 2.79
C VAL A 5 -8.62 -5.80 1.44
N LEU A 6 -8.51 -5.01 0.39
CA LEU A 6 -8.71 -5.41 -1.00
C LEU A 6 -7.39 -5.31 -1.78
N TYR A 7 -7.24 -6.14 -2.81
CA TYR A 7 -6.01 -6.20 -3.60
C TYR A 7 -6.33 -6.14 -5.09
N LYS A 8 -5.80 -5.13 -5.79
CA LYS A 8 -5.90 -5.11 -7.26
C LYS A 8 -5.05 -6.23 -7.85
N LYS A 9 -5.54 -6.82 -8.95
CA LYS A 9 -4.76 -7.81 -9.73
C LYS A 9 -3.42 -7.23 -10.21
N THR A 10 -3.39 -5.95 -10.53
CA THR A 10 -2.16 -5.21 -10.90
C THR A 10 -1.18 -5.17 -9.75
N PHE A 11 -1.62 -4.78 -8.56
CA PHE A 11 -0.82 -4.78 -7.33
C PHE A 11 -0.16 -6.15 -7.10
N LEU A 12 -0.93 -7.23 -7.13
CA LEU A 12 -0.38 -8.59 -6.89
C LEU A 12 0.67 -8.99 -7.94
N LYS A 13 0.47 -8.61 -9.21
CA LYS A 13 1.45 -8.86 -10.28
C LYS A 13 2.72 -8.05 -10.10
N GLU A 14 2.60 -6.79 -9.68
CA GLU A 14 3.73 -5.90 -9.43
C GLU A 14 4.51 -6.31 -8.17
N LEU A 15 3.80 -6.66 -7.09
CA LEU A 15 4.36 -7.13 -5.82
C LEU A 15 5.29 -8.34 -6.04
N LYS A 16 4.88 -9.29 -6.87
CA LYS A 16 5.68 -10.47 -7.23
C LYS A 16 7.01 -10.13 -7.90
N LYS A 17 7.09 -8.99 -8.60
CA LYS A 17 8.29 -8.52 -9.33
C LYS A 17 9.27 -7.74 -8.45
N LEU A 18 8.90 -7.41 -7.21
CA LEU A 18 9.80 -6.71 -6.29
C LEU A 18 11.00 -7.61 -5.92
N PRO A 19 12.16 -7.00 -5.60
CA PRO A 19 13.29 -7.71 -5.01
C PRO A 19 12.86 -8.48 -3.76
N LYS A 20 13.47 -9.65 -3.51
CA LYS A 20 13.01 -10.60 -2.47
C LYS A 20 12.91 -9.98 -1.08
N ASP A 21 13.91 -9.22 -0.68
CA ASP A 21 14.00 -8.53 0.60
C ASP A 21 12.94 -7.44 0.78
N ILE A 22 12.63 -6.71 -0.30
CA ILE A 22 11.56 -5.71 -0.33
C ILE A 22 10.20 -6.38 -0.34
N ARG A 23 10.04 -7.43 -1.14
CA ARG A 23 8.78 -8.18 -1.29
C ARG A 23 8.33 -8.76 0.03
N ILE A 24 9.22 -9.43 0.78
CA ILE A 24 8.88 -10.01 2.09
C ILE A 24 8.34 -8.93 3.04
N LYS A 25 8.98 -7.76 3.09
CA LYS A 25 8.52 -6.66 3.96
C LYS A 25 7.18 -6.08 3.50
N ALA A 26 6.98 -5.96 2.20
CA ALA A 26 5.73 -5.48 1.63
C ALA A 26 4.58 -6.49 1.81
N GLU A 27 4.84 -7.79 1.65
CA GLU A 27 3.90 -8.88 1.90
C GLU A 27 3.48 -8.90 3.37
N HIS A 28 4.43 -8.82 4.30
CA HIS A 28 4.14 -8.75 5.73
C HIS A 28 3.26 -7.55 6.09
N LEU A 29 3.54 -6.37 5.51
CA LEU A 29 2.64 -5.23 5.69
C LEU A 29 1.25 -5.53 5.13
N CYS A 30 1.16 -5.96 3.87
CA CYS A 30 -0.10 -5.98 3.14
C CYS A 30 -1.03 -7.14 3.54
N PHE A 31 -0.48 -8.27 3.93
CA PHE A 31 -1.23 -9.51 4.21
C PHE A 31 -1.32 -9.86 5.69
N ASP A 32 -0.37 -9.41 6.52
CA ASP A 32 -0.38 -9.76 7.95
C ASP A 32 -0.76 -8.53 8.81
N ILE A 33 -0.20 -7.36 8.52
CA ILE A 33 -0.45 -6.16 9.33
C ILE A 33 -1.77 -5.49 8.94
N LEU A 34 -1.97 -5.10 7.68
CA LEU A 34 -3.14 -4.31 7.26
C LEU A 34 -4.49 -4.98 7.59
N PRO A 35 -4.67 -6.30 7.48
CA PRO A 35 -5.94 -6.93 7.86
C PRO A 35 -6.23 -6.88 9.37
N GLU A 36 -5.20 -6.73 10.19
CA GLU A 36 -5.30 -6.78 11.64
C GLU A 36 -5.43 -5.39 12.29
N ILE A 37 -5.16 -4.30 11.55
CA ILE A 37 -5.23 -2.96 12.13
C ILE A 37 -6.67 -2.49 12.34
N GLU A 38 -6.87 -1.76 13.43
CA GLU A 38 -8.08 -0.97 13.67
C GLU A 38 -7.86 0.54 13.49
N ASN A 39 -6.59 0.97 13.43
CA ASN A 39 -6.19 2.36 13.32
C ASN A 39 -4.98 2.50 12.39
N LEU A 40 -5.06 3.45 11.46
CA LEU A 40 -4.02 3.75 10.48
C LEU A 40 -2.73 4.29 11.12
N ALA A 41 -2.80 4.87 12.33
CA ALA A 41 -1.64 5.36 13.07
C ALA A 41 -0.60 4.25 13.39
N VAL A 42 -1.01 2.98 13.32
CA VAL A 42 -0.12 1.82 13.51
C VAL A 42 0.79 1.61 12.30
N ILE A 43 0.39 2.07 11.10
CA ILE A 43 1.18 1.92 9.88
C ILE A 43 2.29 2.97 9.86
N ARG A 44 3.50 2.56 10.27
CA ARG A 44 4.68 3.43 10.17
C ARG A 44 5.03 3.72 8.71
N GLY A 45 5.24 5.00 8.40
CA GLY A 45 5.65 5.44 7.06
C GLY A 45 4.51 5.50 6.04
N LEU A 46 3.24 5.47 6.50
CA LEU A 46 2.09 5.79 5.67
C LEU A 46 2.03 7.30 5.41
N GLU A 47 2.23 7.70 4.17
CA GLU A 47 2.21 9.09 3.74
C GLU A 47 1.05 9.34 2.78
N LYS A 48 0.19 10.32 3.09
CA LYS A 48 -0.86 10.76 2.17
C LYS A 48 -0.22 11.41 0.93
N LEU A 49 -0.80 11.16 -0.25
CA LEU A 49 -0.40 11.88 -1.46
C LEU A 49 -0.95 13.31 -1.43
N VAL A 50 -0.12 14.26 -1.84
CA VAL A 50 -0.55 15.65 -2.01
C VAL A 50 -1.50 15.75 -3.20
N GLY A 51 -2.62 16.44 -3.04
CA GLY A 51 -3.62 16.65 -4.09
C GLY A 51 -4.64 15.53 -4.26
N TYR A 52 -4.62 14.51 -3.39
CA TYR A 52 -5.58 13.40 -3.42
C TYR A 52 -6.22 13.18 -2.06
N GLU A 53 -7.50 12.81 -2.05
CA GLU A 53 -8.27 12.68 -0.81
C GLU A 53 -7.95 11.39 -0.05
N ASN A 54 -7.91 10.26 -0.76
CA ASN A 54 -7.87 8.93 -0.13
C ASN A 54 -6.64 8.11 -0.52
N PHE A 55 -5.68 8.68 -1.24
CA PHE A 55 -4.50 7.96 -1.72
C PHE A 55 -3.29 8.19 -0.82
N TYR A 56 -2.62 7.10 -0.50
CA TYR A 56 -1.47 7.02 0.38
C TYR A 56 -0.36 6.20 -0.28
N LYS A 57 0.84 6.30 0.28
CA LYS A 57 1.99 5.45 -0.06
C LYS A 57 2.73 4.99 1.18
N VAL A 58 3.35 3.81 1.09
CA VAL A 58 4.31 3.31 2.08
C VAL A 58 5.65 3.08 1.40
N ARG A 59 6.74 3.53 2.05
CA ARG A 59 8.10 3.47 1.50
C ARG A 59 8.83 2.20 1.91
N PHE A 60 9.43 1.51 0.94
CA PHE A 60 10.32 0.38 1.15
C PHE A 60 11.60 0.58 0.34
N GLY A 61 12.54 1.37 0.88
CA GLY A 61 13.74 1.79 0.16
C GLY A 61 13.37 2.54 -1.13
N ASP A 62 13.82 2.01 -2.27
CA ASP A 62 13.49 2.56 -3.59
C ASP A 62 12.12 2.14 -4.13
N TYR A 63 11.35 1.34 -3.42
CA TYR A 63 10.02 0.90 -3.82
C TYR A 63 8.94 1.56 -2.97
N ARG A 64 7.74 1.67 -3.54
CA ARG A 64 6.58 2.26 -2.89
C ARG A 64 5.35 1.38 -3.14
N ILE A 65 4.58 1.18 -2.08
CA ILE A 65 3.27 0.57 -2.15
C ILE A 65 2.24 1.70 -2.15
N GLY A 66 1.41 1.76 -3.20
CA GLY A 66 0.29 2.69 -3.31
C GLY A 66 -0.97 2.06 -2.75
N ILE A 67 -1.63 2.77 -1.84
CA ILE A 67 -2.81 2.30 -1.11
C ILE A 67 -3.89 3.37 -1.18
N GLU A 68 -5.12 2.98 -1.45
CA GLU A 68 -6.31 3.82 -1.28
C GLU A 68 -7.02 3.44 0.01
N ILE A 69 -7.44 4.43 0.80
CA ILE A 69 -8.05 4.21 2.11
C ILE A 69 -9.36 4.98 2.19
N ASP A 70 -10.46 4.23 2.24
CA ASP A 70 -11.78 4.75 2.58
C ASP A 70 -12.00 4.60 4.09
N ILE A 71 -11.94 5.72 4.80
CA ILE A 71 -12.12 5.75 6.26
C ILE A 71 -13.58 5.50 6.65
N GLN A 72 -14.55 5.93 5.82
CA GLN A 72 -15.97 5.76 6.12
C GLN A 72 -16.38 4.30 6.00
N SER A 73 -15.98 3.66 4.90
CA SER A 73 -16.27 2.25 4.64
C SER A 73 -15.29 1.29 5.34
N LYS A 74 -14.22 1.81 5.95
CA LYS A 74 -13.11 1.04 6.51
C LYS A 74 -12.48 0.06 5.51
N ILE A 75 -12.27 0.52 4.28
CA ILE A 75 -11.66 -0.27 3.21
C ILE A 75 -10.25 0.25 2.94
N ILE A 76 -9.30 -0.67 2.84
CA ILE A 76 -7.94 -0.41 2.39
C ILE A 76 -7.72 -1.18 1.10
N GLU A 77 -7.52 -0.50 -0.01
CA GLU A 77 -7.21 -1.13 -1.29
C GLU A 77 -5.73 -0.98 -1.63
N CYS A 78 -5.03 -2.11 -1.76
CA CYS A 78 -3.67 -2.15 -2.26
C CYS A 78 -3.69 -2.02 -3.79
N CYS A 79 -3.31 -0.84 -4.27
CA CYS A 79 -3.46 -0.43 -5.66
C CYS A 79 -2.24 -0.76 -6.53
N ARG A 80 -1.02 -0.45 -6.04
CA ARG A 80 0.24 -0.54 -6.81
C ARG A 80 1.44 -0.91 -5.96
N ALA A 81 2.44 -1.55 -6.57
CA ALA A 81 3.69 -1.95 -5.91
C ALA A 81 4.90 -1.71 -6.82
N MET A 82 5.45 -0.50 -6.84
CA MET A 82 6.39 -0.10 -7.90
C MET A 82 7.66 0.55 -7.38
N HIS A 83 8.70 0.56 -8.22
CA HIS A 83 9.91 1.34 -7.98
C HIS A 83 9.60 2.85 -8.03
N ARG A 84 10.37 3.66 -7.31
CA ARG A 84 10.20 5.11 -7.18
C ARG A 84 10.15 5.86 -8.51
N LYS A 85 10.86 5.34 -9.51
CA LYS A 85 10.96 5.94 -10.85
C LYS A 85 9.67 5.76 -11.65
N GLU A 86 8.91 4.71 -11.36
CA GLU A 86 7.69 4.34 -12.07
C GLU A 86 6.44 4.94 -11.42
N ILE A 87 6.42 5.04 -10.07
CA ILE A 87 5.20 5.45 -9.36
C ILE A 87 4.70 6.83 -9.77
N TYR A 88 5.59 7.79 -10.05
CA TYR A 88 5.18 9.14 -10.44
C TYR A 88 4.58 9.24 -11.84
N ARG A 89 4.74 8.19 -12.66
CA ARG A 89 4.15 8.12 -14.01
C ARG A 89 2.77 7.47 -14.03
N TYR A 90 2.50 6.60 -13.05
CA TYR A 90 1.37 5.68 -13.10
C TYR A 90 0.49 5.67 -11.85
N TYR A 91 0.76 6.51 -10.85
CA TYR A 91 0.01 6.58 -9.59
C TYR A 91 -0.32 8.03 -9.20
N PRO A 92 -1.50 8.34 -8.64
CA PRO A 92 -2.55 7.40 -8.21
C PRO A 92 -3.16 6.54 -9.31
#